data_AF-A0A1Y1NDB3-F1
#
_entry.id   AF-A0A1Y1NDB3-F1
#
_cell.length_a   1.000
_cell.length_b   1.000
_cell.length_c   1.000
_cell.angle_alpha   90.00
_cell.angle_beta   90.00
_cell.angle_gamma   90.00
#
_symmetry.space_group_name_H-M   'P 1'
#
loop_
_entity.id
_entity.type
_entity.pdbx_description
1 polymer ?
#
loop_
_entity_poly.entity_id
_entity_poly.type
_entity_poly.pdbx_seq_one_letter_code
_entity_poly.pdbx_strand_id
1 'polypeptide(L)'
;MAYVIVEFGDENGRIGAVHKSWLTPLKKQAYWPPYKEQEKFDKALRCGENVQSSWTLWSVDRIFYQTDDILKARQKLKEAEFTSSLESECDEAANTGRQKRKKASRKLFGSSEEDSEEEEESLPRPPPIKRSTVTSRKEAAVLKSPRHSHLVSTRLVQRPTNQTDNFQSPQTSKGTLHHQNAAEQSREQLTVTVVDKLIALVARVKEQNDEILSWIAKQDNKNTNNISSFGMPEIPFSLPLQTQQELLEFNSYLINNGEKYTALGSYLTTLGGDTITSKTNRILKNLISDSVASQFNFYGQRSTKQAFSTLLVKSLIVDAVKKSISNATDKAIEDTIKTWLKHAQERLKKENVRKEKIQS
;
A
#
# COMPACT_ATOMS: atom_id res chain seq x y z
N MET A 1 5.95 -31.31 28.08
CA MET A 1 5.45 -31.92 26.84
C MET A 1 4.78 -33.25 27.14
N ALA A 2 3.45 -33.28 27.12
CA ALA A 2 2.61 -34.44 27.43
C ALA A 2 2.24 -35.26 26.17
N TYR A 3 2.04 -34.62 25.02
CA TYR A 3 1.54 -35.24 23.79
C TYR A 3 2.62 -35.26 22.70
N VAL A 4 2.73 -36.38 22.00
CA VAL A 4 3.73 -36.62 20.95
C VAL A 4 3.04 -37.19 19.72
N ILE A 5 3.37 -36.67 18.54
CA ILE A 5 2.84 -37.16 17.26
C ILE A 5 3.91 -38.02 16.60
N VAL A 6 3.55 -39.28 16.32
CA VAL A 6 4.46 -40.30 15.84
C VAL A 6 3.97 -40.93 14.54
N GLU A 7 4.91 -41.25 13.67
CA GLU A 7 4.72 -42.14 12.53
C GLU A 7 5.06 -43.56 12.96
N PHE A 8 4.11 -44.47 12.84
CA PHE A 8 4.34 -45.88 13.08
C PHE A 8 4.94 -46.52 11.84
N GLY A 9 5.99 -47.33 12.05
CA GLY A 9 6.74 -48.03 11.00
C GLY A 9 6.02 -49.25 10.41
N ASP A 10 4.70 -49.17 10.27
CA ASP A 10 3.92 -50.16 9.53
C ASP A 10 3.98 -49.88 8.03
N GLU A 11 3.67 -50.87 7.19
CA GLU A 11 3.65 -50.75 5.73
C GLU A 11 2.76 -49.59 5.21
N ASN A 12 1.86 -49.05 6.04
CA ASN A 12 0.97 -47.93 5.73
C ASN A 12 1.39 -46.57 6.32
N GLY A 13 2.49 -46.47 7.06
CA GLY A 13 2.99 -45.20 7.62
C GLY A 13 1.94 -44.43 8.44
N ARG A 14 1.21 -45.13 9.32
CA ARG A 14 0.10 -44.53 10.06
C ARG A 14 0.61 -43.51 11.06
N ILE A 15 -0.08 -42.38 11.14
CA ILE A 15 0.28 -41.30 12.06
C ILE A 15 -0.68 -41.33 13.25
N GLY A 16 -0.15 -41.22 14.47
CA GLY A 16 -0.95 -41.21 15.68
C GLY A 16 -0.42 -40.26 16.75
N ALA A 17 -1.30 -39.86 17.65
CA ALA A 17 -0.94 -39.10 18.85
C ALA A 17 -0.79 -40.04 20.04
N VAL A 18 0.35 -39.97 20.73
CA VAL A 18 0.68 -40.77 21.92
C VAL A 18 1.07 -39.87 23.08
N HIS A 19 0.83 -40.32 24.31
CA HIS A 19 1.34 -39.61 25.49
C HIS A 19 2.84 -39.88 25.66
N LYS A 20 3.60 -38.92 26.19
CA LYS A 20 5.06 -39.06 26.38
C LYS A 20 5.43 -40.25 27.27
N SER A 21 4.59 -40.59 28.25
CA SER A 21 4.79 -41.76 29.13
C SER A 21 4.61 -43.11 28.42
N TRP A 22 4.05 -43.13 27.21
CA TRP A 22 3.84 -44.33 26.41
C TRP A 22 5.02 -44.64 25.49
N LEU A 23 6.01 -43.74 25.42
CA LEU A 23 7.22 -43.97 24.67
C LEU A 23 8.22 -44.76 25.52
N THR A 24 8.90 -45.71 24.88
CA THR A 24 10.09 -46.34 25.47
C THR A 24 11.19 -45.29 25.75
N PRO A 25 12.10 -45.52 26.71
CA PRO A 25 13.18 -44.57 27.02
C PRO A 25 14.05 -44.20 25.80
N LEU A 26 14.17 -45.13 24.84
CA LEU A 26 14.91 -44.94 23.59
C LEU A 26 14.09 -44.29 22.47
N LYS A 27 12.80 -44.01 22.69
CA LYS A 27 11.85 -43.41 21.74
C LYS A 27 11.73 -44.14 20.39
N LYS A 28 12.18 -45.40 20.31
CA LYS A 28 12.09 -46.24 19.09
C LYS A 28 10.77 -46.99 18.98
N GLN A 29 10.06 -47.11 20.09
CA GLN A 29 8.80 -47.84 20.18
C GLN A 29 7.84 -47.11 21.11
N ALA A 30 6.55 -47.23 20.83
CA ALA A 30 5.46 -46.67 21.63
C ALA A 30 4.45 -47.76 21.98
N TYR A 31 3.97 -47.75 23.22
CA TYR A 31 2.85 -48.59 23.63
C TYR A 31 1.53 -47.97 23.15
N TRP A 32 0.69 -48.80 22.54
CA TRP A 32 -0.61 -48.40 22.00
C TRP A 32 -1.74 -49.16 22.70
N PRO A 33 -2.74 -48.45 23.26
CA PRO A 33 -3.83 -49.08 23.98
C PRO A 33 -4.80 -49.80 23.03
N PRO A 34 -5.35 -50.97 23.39
CA PRO A 34 -6.24 -51.77 22.54
C PRO A 34 -7.69 -51.26 22.51
N TYR A 35 -7.92 -49.97 22.78
CA TYR A 35 -9.26 -49.39 22.82
C TYR A 35 -9.79 -49.15 21.40
N LYS A 36 -10.95 -49.73 21.06
CA LYS A 36 -11.66 -49.49 19.79
C LYS A 36 -12.55 -48.25 19.83
N GLU A 37 -12.90 -47.79 21.03
CA GLU A 37 -13.74 -46.60 21.24
C GLU A 37 -12.87 -45.34 21.36
N GLN A 38 -13.13 -44.35 20.51
CA GLN A 38 -12.36 -43.11 20.45
C GLN A 38 -12.42 -42.31 21.76
N GLU A 39 -13.55 -42.32 22.47
CA GLU A 39 -13.71 -41.58 23.73
C GLU A 39 -12.84 -42.14 24.86
N LYS A 40 -12.74 -43.47 24.95
CA LYS A 40 -11.85 -44.15 25.92
C LYS A 40 -10.39 -43.88 25.59
N PHE A 41 -10.03 -43.90 24.30
CA PHE A 41 -8.70 -43.53 23.83
C PHE A 41 -8.35 -42.07 24.20
N ASP A 42 -9.23 -41.13 23.88
CA ASP A 42 -9.01 -39.70 24.18
C ASP A 42 -8.88 -39.44 25.68
N LYS A 43 -9.64 -40.16 26.51
CA LYS A 43 -9.53 -40.07 27.98
C LYS A 43 -8.19 -40.63 28.46
N ALA A 44 -7.76 -41.78 27.96
CA ALA A 44 -6.46 -42.36 28.30
C ALA A 44 -5.30 -41.44 27.88
N LEU A 45 -5.39 -40.85 26.69
CA LEU A 45 -4.40 -39.91 26.16
C LEU A 45 -4.31 -38.63 27.00
N ARG A 46 -5.45 -38.07 27.43
CA ARG A 46 -5.51 -36.88 28.30
C ARG A 46 -4.98 -37.13 29.72
N CYS A 47 -5.32 -38.28 30.29
CA CYS A 47 -4.96 -38.63 31.65
C CYS A 47 -3.56 -39.24 31.77
N GLY A 48 -2.88 -39.53 30.64
CA GLY A 48 -1.56 -40.13 30.63
C GLY A 48 -1.53 -41.49 31.33
N GLU A 49 -2.50 -42.37 31.02
CA GLU A 49 -2.67 -43.67 31.68
C GLU A 49 -1.36 -44.48 31.66
N ASN A 50 -1.04 -45.15 32.77
CA ASN A 50 0.16 -45.98 32.85
C ASN A 50 0.04 -47.18 31.91
N VAL A 51 1.14 -47.52 31.25
CA VAL A 51 1.22 -48.64 30.31
C VAL A 51 0.81 -49.93 31.03
N GLN A 52 -0.20 -50.62 30.49
CA GLN A 52 -0.67 -51.91 31.00
C GLN A 52 -0.15 -53.06 30.13
N SER A 53 -0.08 -54.27 30.70
CA SER A 53 0.39 -55.47 29.98
C SER A 53 -0.47 -55.85 28.76
N SER A 54 -1.67 -55.28 28.63
CA SER A 54 -2.59 -55.49 27.52
C SER A 54 -2.28 -54.59 26.30
N TRP A 55 -1.32 -53.67 26.41
CA TRP A 55 -1.01 -52.72 25.34
C TRP A 55 -0.07 -53.33 24.31
N THR A 56 -0.35 -53.04 23.04
CA THR A 56 0.47 -53.50 21.92
C THR A 56 1.64 -52.55 21.71
N LEU A 57 2.83 -53.09 21.41
CA LEU A 57 4.03 -52.30 21.18
C LEU A 57 4.23 -52.07 19.68
N TRP A 58 4.33 -50.80 19.28
CA TRP A 58 4.50 -50.42 17.88
C TRP A 58 5.84 -49.71 17.66
N SER A 59 6.48 -49.97 16.52
CA SER A 59 7.73 -49.32 16.11
C SER A 59 7.44 -47.89 15.67
N VAL A 60 8.26 -46.95 16.13
CA VAL A 60 8.16 -45.53 15.76
C VAL A 60 9.30 -45.19 14.81
N ASP A 61 8.96 -44.82 13.58
CA ASP A 61 9.93 -44.45 12.55
C ASP A 61 10.31 -42.97 12.65
N ARG A 62 9.34 -42.11 12.98
CA ARG A 62 9.55 -40.67 13.08
C ARG A 62 8.67 -40.04 14.14
N ILE A 63 9.20 -39.03 14.84
CA ILE A 63 8.45 -38.16 15.73
C ILE A 63 8.29 -36.81 15.03
N PHE A 64 7.06 -36.40 14.73
CA PHE A 64 6.79 -35.16 14.02
C PHE A 64 6.75 -33.94 14.93
N TYR A 65 6.16 -34.09 16.12
CA TYR A 65 5.87 -32.95 16.98
C TYR A 65 5.67 -33.36 18.44
N GLN A 66 6.02 -32.47 19.37
CA GLN A 66 5.80 -32.65 20.82
C GLN A 66 5.17 -31.38 21.39
N THR A 67 4.10 -31.51 22.16
CA THR A 67 3.39 -30.37 22.75
C THR A 67 2.72 -30.73 24.08
N ASP A 68 2.40 -29.72 24.87
CA ASP A 68 1.62 -29.83 26.10
C ASP A 68 0.12 -29.56 25.88
N ASP A 69 -0.26 -29.10 24.70
CA ASP A 69 -1.61 -28.70 24.36
C ASP A 69 -2.26 -29.73 23.42
N ILE A 70 -3.31 -30.39 23.90
CA ILE A 70 -4.03 -31.42 23.14
C ILE A 70 -4.70 -30.87 21.88
N LEU A 71 -5.14 -29.60 21.87
CA LEU A 71 -5.76 -29.00 20.70
C LEU A 71 -4.72 -28.80 19.59
N LYS A 72 -3.53 -28.34 19.96
CA LYS A 72 -2.40 -28.22 19.04
C LYS A 72 -1.92 -29.58 18.54
N ALA A 73 -1.91 -30.60 19.40
CA ALA A 73 -1.58 -31.97 19.00
C ALA A 73 -2.56 -32.50 17.94
N ARG A 74 -3.87 -32.26 18.10
CA ARG A 74 -4.89 -32.66 17.13
C ARG A 74 -4.79 -31.91 15.80
N GLN A 75 -4.55 -30.61 15.85
CA GLN A 75 -4.33 -29.83 14.64
C GLN A 75 -3.11 -30.36 13.87
N LYS A 76 -2.01 -30.60 14.57
CA LYS A 76 -0.78 -31.12 13.98
C LYS A 76 -0.91 -32.56 13.48
N LEU A 77 -1.76 -33.38 14.11
CA LEU A 77 -2.08 -34.73 13.64
C LEU A 77 -2.80 -34.66 12.29
N LYS A 78 -3.80 -33.79 12.17
CA LYS A 78 -4.54 -33.57 10.92
C LYS A 78 -3.67 -32.98 9.81
N GLU A 79 -2.77 -32.07 10.17
CA GLU A 79 -1.76 -31.54 9.23
C GLU A 79 -0.84 -32.67 8.73
N ALA A 80 -0.40 -33.56 9.61
CA ALA A 80 0.47 -34.68 9.27
C ALA A 80 -0.24 -35.75 8.41
N GLU A 81 -1.53 -36.03 8.66
CA GLU A 81 -2.34 -36.93 7.81
C GLU A 81 -2.45 -36.44 6.36
N PHE A 82 -2.56 -35.12 6.16
CA PHE A 82 -2.73 -34.51 4.85
C PHE A 82 -1.40 -34.28 4.11
N THR A 83 -0.30 -34.19 4.84
CA THR A 83 1.03 -33.95 4.29
C THR A 83 1.86 -35.21 4.39
N SER A 84 1.70 -36.11 3.40
CA SER A 84 2.41 -37.39 3.31
C SER A 84 3.94 -37.27 3.13
N SER A 85 4.56 -36.13 3.47
CA SER A 85 6.01 -35.87 3.48
C SER A 85 6.30 -34.49 4.09
N LEU A 86 6.35 -34.36 5.42
CA LEU A 86 6.99 -33.20 6.04
C LEU A 86 8.00 -33.59 7.11
N GLU A 87 9.21 -33.08 6.92
CA GLU A 87 10.39 -33.28 7.75
C GLU A 87 10.16 -32.70 9.16
N SER A 88 10.72 -33.40 10.15
CA SER A 88 10.73 -33.02 11.57
C SER A 88 11.36 -31.64 11.77
N GLU A 89 10.56 -30.66 12.22
CA GLU A 89 11.07 -29.41 12.80
C GLU A 89 11.07 -29.55 14.32
N CYS A 90 12.17 -30.06 14.88
CA CYS A 90 12.41 -30.07 16.31
C CYS A 90 13.22 -28.82 16.67
N ASP A 91 12.63 -27.93 17.44
CA ASP A 91 13.32 -26.79 18.07
C ASP A 91 14.25 -27.35 19.17
N GLU A 92 15.53 -27.53 18.84
CA GLU A 92 16.61 -27.72 19.81
C GLU A 92 17.86 -27.00 19.28
N ALA A 93 18.27 -25.98 20.02
CA ALA A 93 19.41 -25.15 19.73
C ALA A 93 20.71 -25.85 20.15
N ALA A 94 21.58 -26.21 19.20
CA ALA A 94 23.05 -26.11 19.33
C ALA A 94 23.79 -26.65 18.08
N ASN A 95 24.57 -25.77 17.46
CA ASN A 95 25.92 -25.98 16.92
C ASN A 95 26.31 -27.36 16.35
N THR A 96 26.48 -27.47 15.02
CA THR A 96 27.76 -27.74 14.32
C THR A 96 27.53 -28.30 12.91
N GLY A 97 28.23 -27.71 11.92
CA GLY A 97 28.90 -28.43 10.84
C GLY A 97 28.11 -29.30 9.83
N ARG A 98 28.01 -28.77 8.60
CA ARG A 98 28.09 -29.50 7.31
C ARG A 98 27.20 -30.75 7.12
N GLN A 99 26.18 -30.64 6.26
CA GLN A 99 25.82 -31.76 5.38
C GLN A 99 25.48 -31.31 3.96
N LYS A 100 26.11 -32.02 3.00
CA LYS A 100 26.04 -31.83 1.54
C LYS A 100 24.66 -32.23 1.02
N ARG A 101 24.02 -31.37 0.22
CA ARG A 101 22.85 -31.76 -0.59
C ARG A 101 23.27 -32.76 -1.68
N LYS A 102 22.67 -33.95 -1.67
CA LYS A 102 22.64 -34.87 -2.83
C LYS A 102 21.79 -34.24 -3.94
N LYS A 103 22.27 -34.28 -5.18
CA LYS A 103 21.54 -33.80 -6.38
C LYS A 103 20.44 -34.82 -6.73
N ALA A 104 19.21 -34.35 -6.86
CA ALA A 104 18.13 -35.09 -7.51
C ALA A 104 18.14 -34.84 -9.03
N SER A 105 17.87 -35.90 -9.80
CA SER A 105 17.92 -35.98 -11.26
C SER A 105 16.87 -35.11 -11.95
N ARG A 106 17.27 -34.45 -13.03
CA ARG A 106 16.41 -33.66 -13.92
C ARG A 106 15.42 -34.59 -14.62
N LYS A 107 14.12 -34.29 -14.57
CA LYS A 107 13.19 -34.65 -15.64
C LYS A 107 12.90 -33.39 -16.44
N LEU A 108 13.35 -33.41 -17.69
CA LEU A 108 12.94 -32.52 -18.75
C LEU A 108 11.53 -32.94 -19.16
N PHE A 109 10.61 -31.99 -19.27
CA PHE A 109 9.43 -32.17 -20.12
C PHE A 109 9.43 -31.01 -21.12
N GLY A 110 9.71 -31.36 -22.37
CA GLY A 110 9.66 -30.48 -23.52
C GLY A 110 8.23 -30.37 -24.02
N SER A 111 7.93 -29.18 -24.53
CA SER A 111 6.73 -28.84 -25.28
C SER A 111 6.64 -29.65 -26.57
N SER A 112 5.45 -30.13 -26.92
CA SER A 112 5.05 -30.37 -28.31
C SER A 112 3.55 -30.09 -28.42
N GLU A 113 3.22 -29.09 -29.23
CA GLU A 113 1.89 -28.86 -29.79
C GLU A 113 1.62 -29.95 -30.83
N GLU A 114 0.45 -30.60 -30.77
CA GLU A 114 -0.39 -30.92 -31.94
C GLU A 114 -1.77 -31.44 -31.46
N ASP A 115 -2.78 -30.65 -31.83
CA ASP A 115 -4.12 -30.99 -32.31
C ASP A 115 -4.78 -32.32 -31.90
N SER A 116 -5.93 -32.24 -31.21
CA SER A 116 -7.17 -33.03 -31.45
C SER A 116 -8.21 -32.81 -30.34
N GLU A 117 -9.31 -32.15 -30.73
CA GLU A 117 -10.73 -32.40 -30.44
C GLU A 117 -11.24 -32.48 -28.98
N GLU A 118 -11.88 -31.37 -28.59
CA GLU A 118 -13.20 -31.23 -27.93
C GLU A 118 -13.76 -32.40 -27.09
N GLU A 119 -13.99 -32.17 -25.79
CA GLU A 119 -15.33 -32.23 -25.15
C GLU A 119 -15.30 -31.36 -23.86
N GLU A 120 -15.87 -30.15 -23.96
CA GLU A 120 -16.08 -29.19 -22.87
C GLU A 120 -17.48 -29.38 -22.27
N GLU A 121 -17.57 -29.91 -21.05
CA GLU A 121 -18.81 -29.85 -20.26
C GLU A 121 -18.83 -28.54 -19.46
N SER A 122 -19.17 -27.43 -20.14
CA SER A 122 -19.34 -26.12 -19.51
C SER A 122 -20.81 -25.80 -19.24
N LEU A 123 -21.09 -25.32 -18.02
CA LEU A 123 -22.40 -24.85 -17.59
C LEU A 123 -22.90 -23.67 -18.44
N PRO A 124 -24.22 -23.54 -18.69
CA PRO A 124 -24.75 -22.48 -19.55
C PRO A 124 -24.59 -21.09 -18.91
N ARG A 125 -24.22 -20.10 -19.74
CA ARG A 125 -24.15 -18.69 -19.33
C ARG A 125 -25.54 -18.14 -19.01
N PRO A 126 -25.66 -17.25 -17.99
CA PRO A 126 -26.91 -16.56 -17.71
C PRO A 126 -27.30 -15.61 -18.85
N PRO A 127 -28.62 -15.39 -19.07
CA PRO A 127 -29.13 -14.65 -20.21
C PRO A 127 -28.80 -13.15 -20.15
N PRO A 128 -28.54 -12.50 -21.31
CA PRO A 128 -28.24 -11.08 -21.38
C PRO A 128 -29.49 -10.20 -21.23
N ILE A 129 -29.36 -9.14 -20.44
CA ILE A 129 -30.42 -8.12 -20.25
C ILE A 129 -30.55 -7.30 -21.54
N LYS A 130 -31.74 -7.35 -22.18
CA LYS A 130 -32.07 -6.52 -23.35
C LYS A 130 -32.33 -5.08 -22.91
N ARG A 131 -31.43 -4.14 -23.27
CA ARG A 131 -31.78 -2.71 -23.30
C ARG A 131 -32.46 -2.39 -24.62
N SER A 132 -33.64 -1.78 -24.54
CA SER A 132 -34.42 -1.33 -25.69
C SER A 132 -33.65 -0.28 -26.49
N THR A 133 -33.43 -0.56 -27.77
CA THR A 133 -33.02 0.41 -28.78
C THR A 133 -34.18 1.36 -29.08
N VAL A 134 -34.01 2.65 -28.79
CA VAL A 134 -34.73 3.71 -29.50
C VAL A 134 -33.71 4.53 -30.26
N THR A 135 -33.97 4.61 -31.56
CA THR A 135 -33.21 5.26 -32.62
C THR A 135 -33.00 6.76 -32.42
N SER A 136 -31.79 7.16 -32.77
CA SER A 136 -31.27 8.49 -33.11
C SER A 136 -32.30 9.58 -33.47
N ARG A 137 -32.25 10.70 -32.76
CA ARG A 137 -32.46 12.04 -33.33
C ARG A 137 -31.41 12.98 -32.72
N LYS A 138 -30.60 13.57 -33.60
CA LYS A 138 -29.62 14.63 -33.30
C LYS A 138 -30.34 15.84 -32.73
N GLU A 139 -29.89 16.34 -31.58
CA GLU A 139 -29.88 17.77 -31.29
C GLU A 139 -28.96 18.08 -30.09
N ALA A 140 -28.09 19.08 -30.28
CA ALA A 140 -27.13 19.55 -29.30
C ALA A 140 -27.84 20.48 -28.31
N ALA A 141 -27.75 20.17 -27.01
CA ALA A 141 -28.22 21.05 -25.95
C ALA A 141 -27.08 21.33 -24.96
N VAL A 142 -26.51 22.52 -25.11
CA VAL A 142 -25.65 23.21 -24.15
C VAL A 142 -26.55 23.76 -23.04
N LEU A 143 -26.38 23.29 -21.80
CA LEU A 143 -27.05 23.87 -20.63
C LEU A 143 -26.16 24.97 -20.03
N LYS A 144 -26.54 26.22 -20.31
CA LYS A 144 -26.05 27.43 -19.64
C LYS A 144 -26.93 27.75 -18.43
N SER A 145 -26.25 28.31 -17.43
CA SER A 145 -26.73 29.01 -16.23
C SER A 145 -27.95 29.93 -16.46
N PRO A 146 -28.88 30.05 -15.48
CA PRO A 146 -29.90 31.09 -15.48
C PRO A 146 -29.35 32.40 -14.90
N ARG A 147 -29.23 33.43 -15.75
CA ARG A 147 -29.15 34.84 -15.35
C ARG A 147 -30.53 35.47 -15.53
N HIS A 148 -31.06 36.04 -14.46
CA HIS A 148 -32.19 36.98 -14.53
C HIS A 148 -31.67 38.35 -14.99
N SER A 149 -32.26 38.89 -16.06
CA SER A 149 -32.16 40.30 -16.44
C SER A 149 -33.54 40.92 -16.45
N HIS A 150 -33.69 42.05 -15.77
CA HIS A 150 -34.78 43.00 -15.99
C HIS A 150 -34.19 44.23 -16.68
N LEU A 151 -34.91 44.66 -17.71
CA LEU A 151 -34.59 45.66 -18.72
C LEU A 151 -34.56 47.07 -18.13
N VAL A 152 -33.64 47.93 -18.58
CA VAL A 152 -33.97 49.33 -18.91
C VAL A 152 -33.17 49.77 -20.15
N SER A 153 -33.93 50.26 -21.12
CA SER A 153 -33.52 50.70 -22.45
C SER A 153 -32.88 52.09 -22.42
N THR A 154 -31.86 52.29 -23.23
CA THR A 154 -31.33 53.60 -23.63
C THR A 154 -32.32 54.31 -24.56
N ARG A 155 -32.52 55.61 -24.36
CA ARG A 155 -32.96 56.54 -25.42
C ARG A 155 -32.27 57.89 -25.28
N LEU A 156 -31.59 58.27 -26.36
CA LEU A 156 -31.09 59.59 -26.69
C LEU A 156 -32.23 60.61 -26.75
N VAL A 157 -32.05 61.80 -26.19
CA VAL A 157 -32.71 63.02 -26.69
C VAL A 157 -31.76 64.21 -26.60
N GLN A 158 -31.88 65.04 -27.64
CA GLN A 158 -31.08 66.14 -28.11
C GLN A 158 -31.08 67.40 -27.21
N ARG A 159 -30.06 68.23 -27.47
CA ARG A 159 -29.89 69.64 -27.12
C ARG A 159 -31.05 70.51 -27.62
N PRO A 160 -31.36 71.63 -26.93
CA PRO A 160 -31.71 72.84 -27.65
C PRO A 160 -30.94 74.10 -27.16
N THR A 161 -30.79 75.00 -28.12
CA THR A 161 -30.23 76.35 -28.04
C THR A 161 -31.33 77.41 -27.80
N ASN A 162 -31.00 78.41 -26.99
CA ASN A 162 -31.50 79.78 -26.79
C ASN A 162 -32.78 80.26 -27.50
N GLN A 163 -33.74 80.87 -26.76
CA GLN A 163 -33.96 82.33 -26.72
C GLN A 163 -35.15 82.75 -25.82
N THR A 164 -34.90 83.80 -25.03
CA THR A 164 -35.77 84.86 -24.49
C THR A 164 -37.11 84.53 -23.84
N ASP A 165 -37.16 84.75 -22.53
CA ASP A 165 -38.24 85.57 -21.98
C ASP A 165 -37.66 86.62 -21.01
N ASN A 166 -38.20 87.82 -21.16
CA ASN A 166 -37.79 89.08 -20.56
C ASN A 166 -38.33 89.18 -19.13
N PHE A 167 -37.60 89.80 -18.19
CA PHE A 167 -38.09 90.82 -17.24
C PHE A 167 -37.07 91.10 -16.12
N GLN A 168 -36.40 92.25 -16.28
CA GLN A 168 -36.05 93.30 -15.31
C GLN A 168 -35.74 93.00 -13.83
N SER A 169 -34.60 93.55 -13.40
CA SER A 169 -34.01 93.65 -12.05
C SER A 169 -34.92 94.24 -10.95
N PRO A 170 -34.51 94.19 -9.66
CA PRO A 170 -33.63 95.26 -9.17
C PRO A 170 -32.38 94.79 -8.42
N GLN A 171 -31.36 95.63 -8.54
CA GLN A 171 -30.09 95.57 -7.84
C GLN A 171 -30.24 95.75 -6.33
N THR A 172 -29.31 95.18 -5.56
CA THR A 172 -28.49 95.85 -4.53
C THR A 172 -27.59 94.76 -3.90
N SER A 173 -26.29 94.78 -4.20
CA SER A 173 -25.25 95.48 -3.44
C SER A 173 -24.83 94.76 -2.15
N LYS A 174 -23.59 94.25 -2.21
CA LYS A 174 -22.58 94.19 -1.14
C LYS A 174 -22.90 93.36 0.11
N GLY A 175 -22.15 92.27 0.24
CA GLY A 175 -21.77 91.72 1.54
C GLY A 175 -21.90 90.20 1.61
N THR A 176 -20.89 89.57 2.22
CA THR A 176 -20.87 88.19 2.71
C THR A 176 -20.20 87.15 1.80
N LEU A 177 -18.87 87.31 1.65
CA LEU A 177 -17.91 86.24 1.30
C LEU A 177 -17.86 85.09 2.33
N HIS A 178 -18.69 85.11 3.38
CA HIS A 178 -18.60 84.18 4.51
C HIS A 178 -19.51 82.96 4.42
N HIS A 179 -20.52 82.96 3.53
CA HIS A 179 -21.52 81.88 3.52
C HIS A 179 -21.28 80.79 2.45
N GLN A 180 -20.47 81.08 1.42
CA GLN A 180 -20.09 80.10 0.39
C GLN A 180 -18.97 79.16 0.88
N ASN A 181 -18.00 79.68 1.63
CA ASN A 181 -16.90 78.89 2.20
C ASN A 181 -17.37 77.81 3.18
N ALA A 182 -18.40 78.06 3.98
CA ALA A 182 -18.91 77.07 4.95
C ALA A 182 -19.58 75.87 4.25
N ALA A 183 -20.31 76.12 3.15
CA ALA A 183 -20.94 75.06 2.38
C ALA A 183 -19.90 74.25 1.58
N GLU A 184 -18.87 74.90 1.05
CA GLU A 184 -17.74 74.24 0.38
C GLU A 184 -16.88 73.45 1.36
N GLN A 185 -16.53 74.01 2.53
CA GLN A 185 -15.84 73.27 3.61
C GLN A 185 -16.68 72.10 4.12
N SER A 186 -17.99 72.25 4.25
CA SER A 186 -18.88 71.14 4.65
C SER A 186 -18.92 70.06 3.57
N ARG A 187 -18.94 70.42 2.29
CA ARG A 187 -18.88 69.46 1.17
C ARG A 187 -17.52 68.76 1.09
N GLU A 188 -16.43 69.48 1.32
CA GLU A 188 -15.08 68.94 1.33
C GLU A 188 -14.82 68.03 2.55
N GLN A 189 -15.34 68.40 3.72
CA GLN A 189 -15.32 67.53 4.90
C GLN A 189 -16.17 66.27 4.68
N LEU A 190 -17.32 66.39 4.01
CA LEU A 190 -18.14 65.24 3.62
C LEU A 190 -17.43 64.34 2.60
N THR A 191 -16.73 64.91 1.60
CA THR A 191 -15.98 64.10 0.61
C THR A 191 -14.79 63.41 1.26
N VAL A 192 -14.02 64.09 2.12
CA VAL A 192 -12.91 63.48 2.88
C VAL A 192 -13.42 62.34 3.77
N THR A 193 -14.52 62.56 4.50
CA THR A 193 -15.12 61.52 5.36
C THR A 193 -15.58 60.30 4.55
N VAL A 194 -16.11 60.51 3.34
CA VAL A 194 -16.51 59.40 2.46
C VAL A 194 -15.28 58.67 1.92
N VAL A 195 -14.21 59.38 1.54
CA VAL A 195 -12.96 58.79 1.06
C VAL A 195 -12.28 57.97 2.16
N ASP A 196 -12.23 58.45 3.40
CA ASP A 196 -11.67 57.70 4.53
C ASP A 196 -12.45 56.41 4.82
N LYS A 197 -13.79 56.49 4.73
CA LYS A 197 -14.64 55.29 4.84
C LYS A 197 -14.39 54.30 3.70
N LEU A 198 -14.17 54.79 2.48
CA LEU A 198 -13.83 53.94 1.34
C LEU A 198 -12.45 53.29 1.51
N ILE A 199 -11.44 54.03 1.98
CA ILE A 199 -10.11 53.49 2.27
C ILE A 199 -10.20 52.41 3.35
N ALA A 200 -10.95 52.65 4.42
CA ALA A 200 -11.16 51.67 5.49
C ALA A 200 -11.89 50.41 4.98
N LEU A 201 -12.85 50.56 4.06
CA LEU A 201 -13.52 49.44 3.41
C LEU A 201 -12.56 48.64 2.52
N VAL A 202 -11.73 49.31 1.72
CA VAL A 202 -10.74 48.66 0.85
C VAL A 202 -9.68 47.93 1.67
N ALA A 203 -9.21 48.52 2.78
CA ALA A 203 -8.28 47.88 3.70
C ALA A 203 -8.87 46.61 4.30
N ARG A 204 -10.15 46.64 4.72
CA ARG A 204 -10.86 45.47 5.23
C ARG A 204 -11.01 44.38 4.16
N VAL A 205 -11.36 44.75 2.93
CA VAL A 205 -11.46 43.79 1.81
C VAL A 205 -10.10 43.16 1.51
N LYS A 206 -9.02 43.93 1.59
CA LYS A 206 -7.65 43.42 1.41
C LYS A 206 -7.27 42.44 2.52
N GLU A 207 -7.57 42.76 3.78
CA GLU A 207 -7.35 41.86 4.92
C GLU A 207 -8.15 40.56 4.78
N GLN A 208 -9.42 40.66 4.40
CA GLN A 208 -10.26 39.49 4.11
C GLN A 208 -9.69 38.65 2.95
N ASN A 209 -9.17 39.28 1.89
CA ASN A 209 -8.51 38.57 0.80
C ASN A 209 -7.22 37.88 1.27
N ASP A 210 -6.40 38.51 2.11
CA ASP A 210 -5.19 37.92 2.70
C ASP A 210 -5.55 36.69 3.57
N GLU A 211 -6.64 36.78 4.35
CA GLU A 211 -7.17 35.66 5.13
C GLU A 211 -7.66 34.51 4.24
N ILE A 212 -8.44 34.81 3.19
CA ILE A 212 -8.93 33.83 2.21
C ILE A 212 -7.74 33.14 1.54
N LEU A 213 -6.72 33.89 1.11
CA LEU A 213 -5.50 33.33 0.53
C LEU A 213 -4.79 32.39 1.52
N SER A 214 -4.72 32.75 2.81
CA SER A 214 -4.16 31.88 3.85
C SER A 214 -4.97 30.59 4.05
N TRP A 215 -6.30 30.66 3.93
CA TRP A 215 -7.18 29.51 4.05
C TRP A 215 -7.08 28.59 2.83
N ILE A 216 -6.99 29.15 1.63
CA ILE A 216 -6.75 28.40 0.39
C ILE A 216 -5.40 27.67 0.48
N ALA A 217 -4.32 28.34 0.90
CA ALA A 217 -3.01 27.71 1.07
C ALA A 217 -3.03 26.56 2.13
N LYS A 218 -3.79 26.72 3.21
CA LYS A 218 -4.00 25.67 4.22
C LYS A 218 -4.86 24.52 3.71
N GLN A 219 -5.84 24.80 2.84
CA GLN A 219 -6.67 23.78 2.20
C GLN A 219 -5.90 23.01 1.13
N ASP A 220 -5.09 23.67 0.30
CA ASP A 220 -4.22 23.00 -0.66
C ASP A 220 -3.29 22.03 0.06
N ASN A 221 -2.65 22.39 1.18
CA ASN A 221 -1.86 21.42 1.95
C ASN A 221 -2.64 20.23 2.53
N LYS A 222 -3.95 20.36 2.75
CA LYS A 222 -4.82 19.24 3.18
C LYS A 222 -5.35 18.43 1.99
N ASN A 223 -5.54 19.06 0.84
CA ASN A 223 -6.14 18.46 -0.35
C ASN A 223 -5.09 17.93 -1.34
N THR A 224 -3.84 18.41 -1.31
CA THR A 224 -2.67 17.81 -1.99
C THR A 224 -2.31 16.45 -1.39
N ASN A 225 -2.66 16.19 -0.14
CA ASN A 225 -2.64 14.83 0.42
C ASN A 225 -3.71 13.92 -0.20
N ASN A 226 -4.75 14.46 -0.85
CA ASN A 226 -5.86 13.71 -1.44
C ASN A 226 -5.85 13.67 -2.99
N ILE A 227 -5.20 14.62 -3.65
CA ILE A 227 -4.86 14.50 -5.08
C ILE A 227 -3.45 13.91 -5.14
N SER A 228 -3.35 12.65 -4.69
CA SER A 228 -2.18 11.84 -5.01
C SER A 228 -2.14 11.74 -6.53
N SER A 229 -1.18 12.39 -7.17
CA SER A 229 -0.81 12.01 -8.53
C SER A 229 -0.44 10.53 -8.48
N PHE A 230 -1.35 9.68 -8.95
CA PHE A 230 -1.14 8.23 -9.03
C PHE A 230 -0.19 7.86 -10.18
N GLY A 231 0.22 8.84 -10.98
CA GLY A 231 1.20 8.68 -12.05
C GLY A 231 2.64 8.68 -11.53
N MET A 232 3.52 8.06 -12.31
CA MET A 232 4.96 8.09 -12.03
C MET A 232 5.43 9.56 -12.02
N PRO A 233 6.03 10.05 -10.93
CA PRO A 233 6.54 11.41 -10.89
C PRO A 233 7.71 11.57 -11.86
N GLU A 234 7.81 12.74 -12.48
CA GLU A 234 8.96 13.07 -13.32
C GLU A 234 10.21 13.15 -12.43
N ILE A 235 11.08 12.15 -12.57
CA ILE A 235 12.36 12.02 -11.87
C ILE A 235 13.46 11.87 -12.93
N PRO A 236 14.65 12.44 -12.70
CA PRO A 236 15.76 12.35 -13.66
C PRO A 236 16.48 10.99 -13.66
N PHE A 237 15.82 9.94 -13.15
CA PHE A 237 16.40 8.61 -12.94
C PHE A 237 15.56 7.56 -13.67
N SER A 238 16.24 6.60 -14.30
CA SER A 238 15.59 5.45 -14.91
C SER A 238 15.41 4.34 -13.88
N LEU A 239 14.17 4.06 -13.50
CA LEU A 239 13.83 2.96 -12.62
C LEU A 239 13.70 1.64 -13.42
N PRO A 240 14.19 0.50 -12.91
CA PRO A 240 14.91 0.31 -11.64
C PRO A 240 16.39 0.72 -11.72
N LEU A 241 16.91 1.32 -10.64
CA LEU A 241 18.28 1.84 -10.56
C LEU A 241 19.30 0.70 -10.70
N GLN A 242 20.32 0.90 -11.55
CA GLN A 242 21.24 -0.15 -11.98
C GLN A 242 22.61 -0.11 -11.30
N THR A 243 22.97 1.06 -10.74
CA THR A 243 24.27 1.26 -10.08
C THR A 243 24.12 1.75 -8.64
N GLN A 244 25.14 1.47 -7.83
CA GLN A 244 25.19 1.94 -6.45
C GLN A 244 25.25 3.47 -6.37
N GLN A 245 26.00 4.11 -7.28
CA GLN A 245 26.10 5.56 -7.33
C GLN A 245 24.75 6.21 -7.64
N GLU A 246 24.02 5.67 -8.62
CA GLU A 246 22.68 6.16 -8.98
C GLU A 246 21.72 6.08 -7.80
N LEU A 247 21.79 5.02 -6.97
CA LEU A 247 20.99 4.91 -5.75
C LEU A 247 21.34 5.98 -4.70
N LEU A 248 22.62 6.33 -4.55
CA LEU A 248 23.04 7.38 -3.61
C LEU A 248 22.66 8.78 -4.09
N GLU A 249 22.79 9.04 -5.40
CA GLU A 249 22.33 10.28 -6.04
C GLU A 249 20.82 10.41 -5.94
N PHE A 250 20.08 9.34 -6.21
CA PHE A 250 18.63 9.27 -6.04
C PHE A 250 18.22 9.54 -4.58
N ASN A 251 18.92 8.94 -3.62
CA ASN A 251 18.67 9.18 -2.21
C ASN A 251 18.88 10.66 -1.82
N SER A 252 19.96 11.27 -2.32
CA SER A 252 20.27 12.69 -2.10
C SER A 252 19.23 13.60 -2.77
N TYR A 253 18.78 13.24 -3.97
CA TYR A 253 17.72 13.93 -4.69
C TYR A 253 16.39 13.93 -3.91
N LEU A 254 16.02 12.79 -3.31
CA LEU A 254 14.81 12.70 -2.49
C LEU A 254 14.91 13.50 -1.18
N ILE A 255 16.09 13.59 -0.57
CA ILE A 255 16.32 14.43 0.61
C ILE A 255 16.05 15.90 0.29
N ASN A 256 16.49 16.37 -0.88
CA ASN A 256 16.34 17.77 -1.28
C ASN A 256 14.94 18.10 -1.83
N ASN A 257 14.16 17.09 -2.27
CA ASN A 257 12.88 17.29 -2.95
C ASN A 257 11.72 16.56 -2.24
N GLY A 258 11.18 17.15 -1.17
CA GLY A 258 10.08 16.57 -0.39
C GLY A 258 8.76 16.35 -1.17
N GLU A 259 8.48 17.19 -2.16
CA GLU A 259 7.33 17.00 -3.06
C GLU A 259 7.46 15.71 -3.88
N LYS A 260 8.66 15.48 -4.43
CA LYS A 260 8.96 14.28 -5.23
C LYS A 260 8.97 13.03 -4.36
N TYR A 261 9.46 13.11 -3.12
CA TYR A 261 9.34 12.04 -2.13
C TYR A 261 7.87 11.66 -1.91
N THR A 262 7.01 12.65 -1.70
CA THR A 262 5.59 12.43 -1.44
C THR A 262 4.88 11.85 -2.66
N ALA A 263 5.11 12.43 -3.85
CA ALA A 263 4.54 11.96 -5.11
C ALA A 263 5.00 10.53 -5.44
N LEU A 264 6.28 10.21 -5.25
CA LEU A 264 6.80 8.87 -5.45
C LEU A 264 6.23 7.89 -4.43
N GLY A 265 6.11 8.29 -3.17
CA GLY A 265 5.47 7.49 -2.13
C GLY A 265 4.03 7.13 -2.51
N SER A 266 3.25 8.10 -3.03
CA SER A 266 1.90 7.86 -3.56
C SER A 266 1.89 6.99 -4.81
N TYR A 267 2.84 7.13 -5.73
CA TYR A 267 2.96 6.22 -6.87
C TYR A 267 3.24 4.78 -6.40
N LEU A 268 4.11 4.58 -5.42
CA LEU A 268 4.45 3.25 -4.90
C LEU A 268 3.26 2.57 -4.19
N THR A 269 2.28 3.32 -3.68
CA THR A 269 1.04 2.71 -3.13
C THR A 269 0.17 2.09 -4.22
N THR A 270 0.27 2.56 -5.47
CA THR A 270 -0.51 2.02 -6.60
C THR A 270 -0.02 0.65 -7.05
N LEU A 271 1.25 0.33 -6.78
CA LEU A 271 1.83 -0.96 -7.16
C LEU A 271 1.07 -2.08 -6.47
N GLY A 272 0.50 -3.05 -7.19
CA GLY A 272 -0.36 -4.05 -6.55
C GLY A 272 0.36 -4.90 -5.49
N GLY A 273 -0.39 -5.68 -4.71
CA GLY A 273 0.12 -6.59 -3.69
C GLY A 273 -0.82 -6.60 -2.50
N ASP A 274 -1.28 -7.78 -2.11
CA ASP A 274 -2.25 -7.99 -1.03
C ASP A 274 -1.59 -8.12 0.34
N THR A 275 -0.39 -8.69 0.33
CA THR A 275 0.43 -8.97 1.51
C THR A 275 1.58 -7.98 1.64
N ILE A 276 2.00 -7.71 2.88
CA ILE A 276 3.17 -6.87 3.19
C ILE A 276 4.38 -7.35 2.36
N THR A 277 4.62 -8.67 2.35
CA THR A 277 5.73 -9.27 1.62
C THR A 277 5.66 -9.04 0.11
N SER A 278 4.51 -9.31 -0.53
CA SER A 278 4.37 -9.15 -1.98
C SER A 278 4.48 -7.67 -2.40
N LYS A 279 3.86 -6.78 -1.62
CA LYS A 279 3.88 -5.33 -1.85
C LYS A 279 5.29 -4.75 -1.73
N THR A 280 5.97 -5.01 -0.62
CA THR A 280 7.35 -4.57 -0.38
C THR A 280 8.29 -5.10 -1.47
N ASN A 281 8.17 -6.37 -1.84
CA ASN A 281 9.00 -6.96 -2.90
C ASN A 281 8.75 -6.34 -4.28
N ARG A 282 7.49 -5.99 -4.60
CA ARG A 282 7.15 -5.31 -5.85
C ARG A 282 7.69 -3.88 -5.90
N ILE A 283 7.55 -3.14 -4.79
CA ILE A 283 8.14 -1.81 -4.65
C ILE A 283 9.67 -1.88 -4.82
N LEU A 284 10.35 -2.79 -4.11
CA LEU A 284 11.81 -2.96 -4.19
C LEU A 284 12.27 -3.26 -5.62
N LYS A 285 11.60 -4.18 -6.31
CA LYS A 285 11.92 -4.53 -7.71
C LYS A 285 11.73 -3.37 -8.69
N ASN A 286 10.79 -2.47 -8.43
CA ASN A 286 10.59 -1.29 -9.25
C ASN A 286 11.62 -0.19 -8.94
N LEU A 287 12.15 -0.14 -7.72
CA LEU A 287 13.11 0.89 -7.33
C LEU A 287 14.55 0.51 -7.67
N ILE A 288 14.98 -0.70 -7.31
CA ILE A 288 16.38 -1.11 -7.39
C ILE A 288 16.52 -2.46 -8.07
N SER A 289 17.53 -2.56 -8.93
CA SER A 289 17.89 -3.81 -9.60
C SER A 289 18.59 -4.78 -8.65
N ASP A 290 18.63 -6.06 -9.04
CA ASP A 290 19.32 -7.09 -8.25
C ASP A 290 20.84 -6.88 -8.20
N SER A 291 21.43 -6.20 -9.18
CA SER A 291 22.86 -5.81 -9.17
C SER A 291 23.16 -4.86 -8.02
N VAL A 292 22.35 -3.81 -7.85
CA VAL A 292 22.47 -2.84 -6.75
C VAL A 292 22.15 -3.52 -5.43
N ALA A 293 21.01 -4.20 -5.35
CA ALA A 293 20.57 -4.88 -4.11
C ALA A 293 21.62 -5.85 -3.56
N SER A 294 22.41 -6.50 -4.42
CA SER A 294 23.46 -7.43 -4.03
C SER A 294 24.63 -6.77 -3.27
N GLN A 295 24.81 -5.45 -3.42
CA GLN A 295 25.88 -4.64 -2.83
C GLN A 295 25.49 -4.03 -1.48
N PHE A 296 24.24 -4.20 -1.05
CA PHE A 296 23.74 -3.69 0.23
C PHE A 296 23.41 -4.83 1.19
N ASN A 297 23.55 -4.53 2.47
CA ASN A 297 22.98 -5.29 3.58
C ASN A 297 22.08 -4.36 4.39
N PHE A 298 21.15 -4.90 5.17
CA PHE A 298 20.22 -4.03 5.92
C PHE A 298 20.96 -3.12 6.92
N TYR A 299 21.77 -3.67 7.83
CA TYR A 299 22.50 -2.90 8.84
C TYR A 299 23.98 -2.59 8.51
N GLY A 300 24.57 -3.22 7.48
CA GLY A 300 25.98 -3.03 7.12
C GLY A 300 27.04 -3.58 8.11
N GLN A 301 26.66 -4.05 9.30
CA GLN A 301 27.57 -4.34 10.44
C GLN A 301 28.61 -5.46 10.27
N ARG A 302 28.61 -6.23 9.16
CA ARG A 302 29.48 -7.44 9.04
C ARG A 302 30.02 -7.70 7.64
N SER A 303 29.99 -6.71 6.77
CA SER A 303 30.29 -6.87 5.34
C SER A 303 30.91 -5.61 4.74
N THR A 304 31.64 -5.75 3.63
CA THR A 304 32.03 -4.64 2.73
C THR A 304 30.84 -3.94 2.06
N LYS A 305 29.61 -4.39 2.33
CA LYS A 305 28.36 -3.88 1.77
C LYS A 305 27.82 -2.72 2.60
N GLN A 306 27.26 -1.72 1.91
CA GLN A 306 26.66 -0.55 2.56
C GLN A 306 25.36 -0.88 3.29
N ALA A 307 25.02 -0.06 4.29
CA ALA A 307 23.79 -0.17 5.06
C ALA A 307 22.61 0.41 4.28
N PHE A 308 21.59 -0.40 3.99
CA PHE A 308 20.35 0.06 3.37
C PHE A 308 19.47 0.84 4.35
N SER A 309 19.58 0.55 5.66
CA SER A 309 18.76 1.18 6.70
C SER A 309 18.99 2.68 6.84
N THR A 310 20.14 3.19 6.40
CA THR A 310 20.49 4.62 6.49
C THR A 310 19.94 5.44 5.33
N LEU A 311 19.43 4.79 4.27
CA LEU A 311 18.89 5.47 3.10
C LEU A 311 17.45 5.93 3.36
N LEU A 312 17.11 7.14 2.90
CA LEU A 312 15.74 7.66 2.86
C LEU A 312 14.84 6.80 1.95
N VAL A 313 15.42 6.09 0.98
CA VAL A 313 14.70 5.08 0.19
C VAL A 313 14.04 4.02 1.08
N LYS A 314 14.65 3.67 2.23
CA LYS A 314 14.02 2.76 3.21
C LYS A 314 12.75 3.36 3.80
N SER A 315 12.77 4.62 4.22
CA SER A 315 11.58 5.27 4.80
C SER A 315 10.49 5.41 3.75
N LEU A 316 10.86 5.74 2.51
CA LEU A 316 9.93 5.82 1.38
C LEU A 316 9.17 4.50 1.18
N ILE A 317 9.89 3.37 1.20
CA ILE A 317 9.28 2.04 1.05
C ILE A 317 8.34 1.74 2.21
N VAL A 318 8.77 2.03 3.45
CA VAL A 318 7.94 1.81 4.65
C VAL A 318 6.65 2.64 4.58
N ASP A 319 6.77 3.93 4.24
CA ASP A 319 5.62 4.84 4.13
C ASP A 319 4.64 4.38 3.04
N ALA A 320 5.16 3.98 1.87
CA ALA A 320 4.32 3.47 0.78
C ALA A 320 3.56 2.19 1.18
N VAL A 321 4.23 1.26 1.87
CA VAL A 321 3.57 0.01 2.29
C VAL A 321 2.52 0.29 3.37
N LYS A 322 2.83 1.12 4.37
CA LYS A 322 1.88 1.48 5.44
C LYS A 322 0.66 2.24 4.92
N LYS A 323 0.84 3.12 3.94
CA LYS A 323 -0.27 3.79 3.26
C LYS A 323 -1.16 2.82 2.48
N SER A 324 -0.58 1.75 1.95
CA SER A 324 -1.33 0.76 1.15
C SER A 324 -2.00 -0.34 1.98
N ILE A 325 -1.40 -0.74 3.10
CA ILE A 325 -1.86 -1.84 3.95
C ILE A 325 -1.94 -1.31 5.38
N SER A 326 -3.17 -1.13 5.88
CA SER A 326 -3.45 -0.54 7.19
C SER A 326 -2.83 -1.30 8.37
N ASN A 327 -2.71 -2.63 8.25
CA ASN A 327 -2.19 -3.51 9.31
C ASN A 327 -0.66 -3.74 9.23
N ALA A 328 0.06 -2.98 8.41
CA ALA A 328 1.49 -3.19 8.21
C ALA A 328 2.32 -2.60 9.38
N THR A 329 3.05 -3.46 10.09
CA THR A 329 4.03 -3.04 11.10
C THR A 329 5.39 -2.76 10.46
N ASP A 330 6.09 -1.73 10.94
CA ASP A 330 7.44 -1.35 10.50
C ASP A 330 8.40 -2.55 10.53
N LYS A 331 8.36 -3.35 11.61
CA LYS A 331 9.17 -4.57 11.76
C LYS A 331 8.93 -5.58 10.64
N ALA A 332 7.67 -5.84 10.27
CA ALA A 332 7.33 -6.82 9.22
C ALA A 332 7.81 -6.36 7.83
N ILE A 333 7.73 -5.06 7.56
CA ILE A 333 8.26 -4.45 6.33
C ILE A 333 9.79 -4.56 6.31
N GLU A 334 10.45 -4.20 7.41
CA GLU A 334 11.91 -4.29 7.54
C GLU A 334 12.41 -5.73 7.41
N ASP A 335 11.75 -6.69 8.02
CA ASP A 335 12.13 -8.11 7.94
C ASP A 335 11.93 -8.65 6.51
N THR A 336 10.93 -8.15 5.79
CA THR A 336 10.79 -8.42 4.35
C THR A 336 11.96 -7.81 3.55
N ILE A 337 12.32 -6.54 3.80
CA ILE A 337 13.46 -5.89 3.13
C ILE A 337 14.75 -6.66 3.40
N LYS A 338 15.00 -7.07 4.66
CA LYS A 338 16.16 -7.89 5.06
C LYS A 338 16.22 -9.19 4.26
N THR A 339 15.11 -9.90 4.19
CA THR A 339 15.01 -11.17 3.47
C THR A 339 15.22 -10.96 1.97
N TRP A 340 14.62 -9.91 1.40
CA TRP A 340 14.79 -9.57 -0.01
C TRP A 340 16.23 -9.21 -0.36
N LEU A 341 16.92 -8.40 0.44
CA LEU A 341 18.34 -8.08 0.24
C LEU A 341 19.23 -9.31 0.40
N LYS A 342 18.95 -10.18 1.38
CA LYS A 342 19.70 -11.43 1.60
C LYS A 342 19.73 -12.31 0.35
N HIS A 343 18.61 -12.42 -0.35
CA HIS A 343 18.50 -13.25 -1.56
C HIS A 343 18.92 -12.53 -2.86
N ALA A 344 19.31 -11.26 -2.81
CA ALA A 344 19.65 -10.48 -4.01
C ALA A 344 20.78 -11.10 -4.84
N GLN A 345 21.85 -11.56 -4.20
CA GLN A 345 22.96 -12.24 -4.90
C GLN A 345 22.51 -13.53 -5.60
N GLU A 346 21.59 -14.28 -5.00
CA GLU A 346 21.06 -15.50 -5.60
C GLU A 346 20.15 -15.18 -6.79
N ARG A 347 19.32 -14.13 -6.68
CA ARG A 347 18.47 -13.67 -7.78
C ARG A 347 19.28 -13.18 -8.97
N LEU A 348 20.32 -12.39 -8.73
CA LEU A 348 21.23 -11.91 -9.78
C LEU A 348 21.88 -13.06 -10.55
N LYS A 349 22.37 -14.09 -9.85
CA LYS A 349 22.94 -15.29 -10.49
C LYS A 349 21.91 -16.01 -11.36
N LYS A 350 20.67 -16.18 -10.87
CA LYS A 350 19.58 -16.82 -11.63
C LYS A 350 19.18 -15.99 -12.85
N GLU A 351 19.19 -14.67 -12.75
CA GLU A 351 18.90 -13.76 -13.86
C GLU A 351 19.97 -13.87 -14.95
N ASN A 352 21.26 -13.84 -14.59
CA ASN A 352 22.36 -13.98 -15.55
C ASN A 352 22.31 -15.32 -16.30
N VAL A 353 22.08 -16.43 -15.58
CA VAL A 353 21.92 -17.75 -16.20
C VAL A 353 20.71 -17.80 -17.16
N ARG A 354 19.63 -17.07 -16.87
CA ARG A 354 18.48 -16.98 -17.78
C ARG A 354 18.82 -16.16 -19.03
N LYS A 355 19.54 -15.05 -18.89
CA LYS A 355 19.97 -14.22 -20.02
C LYS A 355 20.90 -14.97 -20.96
N GLU A 356 21.86 -15.71 -20.40
CA GLU A 356 22.80 -16.57 -21.18
C GLU A 356 22.06 -17.65 -21.99
N LYS A 357 21.00 -18.26 -21.42
CA LYS A 357 20.18 -19.27 -22.11
C LYS A 357 19.28 -18.74 -23.21
N ILE A 358 18.95 -17.45 -23.19
CA ILE A 358 18.12 -16.81 -24.23
C ILE A 358 19.01 -16.37 -25.42
N GLN A 359 20.30 -16.14 -25.16
CA GLN A 359 21.29 -15.71 -26.16
C GLN A 359 22.04 -16.87 -26.83
N SER A 360 21.95 -18.08 -26.27
CA SER A 360 22.46 -19.32 -26.87
C SER A 360 21.34 -20.05 -27.58
#